data_AF-A0A818QVD3-F1
#
_entry.id   AF-A0A818QVD3-F1
#
_cell.length_a   1.000
_cell.length_b   1.000
_cell.length_c   1.000
_cell.angle_alpha   90.00
_cell.angle_beta   90.00
_cell.angle_gamma   90.00
#
_symmetry.space_group_name_H-M   'P 1'
#
loop_
_entity.id
_entity.type
_entity.pdbx_description
1 polymer ?
#
loop_
_entity_poly.entity_id
_entity_poly.type
_entity_poly.pdbx_seq_one_letter_code
_entity_poly.pdbx_strand_id
1 'polypeptide(L)'
;LKYLGDDKYEIEGFTTDKSAKSEDIAHIITPNSGGQPALNLNNSNYILTQIAKLFCLIFSYEETQQSIQNDKEIIWKRCIPGWREVCDECLTTLFNYHYMCKICGYMICVECSDEFFQANTEKRKKLKRTCNHLDSFCLSEFIPWNILVKQRKYCIDYLSKLKIDHSTRFLHTSKNENYSIFIKSLKMKRIHDIRNIQKIWSAIDCNYDSNIEFYCNGRLPVFNEWTSENAKRFFQRVWAASCPVLVKQVHHNLSKTLWHPDAFKLHMLDHHDTPALWDCETLTPIQTNETILTRFWDGFERLNIRLRDNEHRGRVRILKLKDWPTKKDFASVFPTRLHDLMTNIPFSDYTRRSYTYNGVTYHGGAFNIVERLPACSVKPDLGPKLYIAYSQLTSQATRKAGTTNLHIDVSDAVNVLVYVGIGGQGDDGLDKDEEIRQVETEILNSNIDELQLQRLRNGERPGALWHLFRSDDVKTIREYIGRTQRKTSGSDEIHDQTAYLEKEDLENLKCWNQVEAYPILQFLGDAVFIPSGAPHQVRNLHSCIKIAEDFVSPENLDRCLITTNEFRSLSKTHTNHADILQAKNILYYATRDALNSLGKLPETLLDSSTYDNLN
;
A
#
# COMPACT_ATOMS: atom_id res chain seq x y z
N LEU A 1 -4.68 -16.30 -30.13
CA LEU A 1 -3.62 -17.17 -30.67
C LEU A 1 -2.64 -17.43 -29.55
N LYS A 2 -2.26 -18.69 -29.32
CA LYS A 2 -1.21 -19.07 -28.37
C LYS A 2 0.03 -19.48 -29.13
N TYR A 3 1.19 -18.98 -28.71
CA TYR A 3 2.46 -19.40 -29.28
C TYR A 3 2.90 -20.74 -28.66
N LEU A 4 3.18 -21.73 -29.50
CA LEU A 4 3.56 -23.08 -29.08
C LEU A 4 5.07 -23.36 -29.26
N GLY A 5 5.86 -22.38 -29.71
CA GLY A 5 7.23 -22.60 -30.18
C GLY A 5 7.29 -22.89 -31.70
N ASP A 6 8.49 -22.81 -32.29
CA ASP A 6 8.76 -23.10 -33.71
C ASP A 6 7.82 -22.39 -34.71
N ASP A 7 7.50 -21.11 -34.47
CA ASP A 7 6.55 -20.33 -35.29
C ASP A 7 5.15 -20.96 -35.42
N LYS A 8 4.80 -21.88 -34.51
CA LYS A 8 3.46 -22.48 -34.44
C LYS A 8 2.58 -21.68 -33.51
N TYR A 9 1.39 -21.37 -34.02
CA TYR A 9 0.34 -20.68 -33.30
C TYR A 9 -0.91 -21.55 -33.31
N GLU A 10 -1.52 -21.77 -32.16
CA GLU A 10 -2.88 -22.33 -32.11
C GLU A 10 -3.92 -21.23 -31.97
N ILE A 11 -5.09 -21.45 -32.56
CA ILE A 11 -6.28 -20.63 -32.35
C ILE A 11 -6.79 -20.89 -30.93
N GLU A 12 -6.15 -20.24 -29.98
CA GLU A 12 -6.72 -19.94 -28.67
C GLU A 12 -7.52 -18.64 -28.85
N GLY A 13 -8.73 -18.79 -29.43
CA GLY A 13 -9.62 -17.69 -29.82
C GLY A 13 -10.35 -17.04 -28.64
N PHE A 14 -11.09 -15.96 -28.93
CA PHE A 14 -12.04 -15.36 -28.00
C PHE A 14 -13.24 -16.30 -27.87
N THR A 15 -13.35 -16.96 -26.73
CA THR A 15 -14.42 -17.89 -26.39
C THR A 15 -15.68 -17.12 -26.02
N THR A 16 -16.79 -17.33 -26.73
CA THR A 16 -18.11 -16.92 -26.21
C THR A 16 -18.44 -17.75 -24.97
N ASP A 17 -19.34 -17.30 -24.10
CA ASP A 17 -19.73 -18.02 -22.86
C ASP A 17 -20.07 -19.49 -23.11
N LYS A 18 -20.59 -19.81 -24.29
CA LYS A 18 -20.95 -21.16 -24.73
C LYS A 18 -19.76 -22.09 -25.04
N SER A 19 -18.53 -21.60 -24.97
CA SER A 19 -17.30 -22.33 -25.29
C SER A 19 -16.27 -22.39 -24.15
N ALA A 20 -16.59 -21.77 -23.01
CA ALA A 20 -15.75 -21.84 -21.81
C ALA A 20 -15.73 -23.26 -21.25
N LYS A 21 -14.54 -23.84 -21.05
CA LYS A 21 -14.42 -25.13 -20.38
C LYS A 21 -14.52 -24.93 -18.87
N SER A 22 -15.03 -25.94 -18.15
CA SER A 22 -15.10 -25.91 -16.68
C SER A 22 -13.73 -25.60 -16.03
N GLU A 23 -12.63 -26.03 -16.66
CA GLU A 23 -11.26 -25.74 -16.25
C GLU A 23 -10.91 -24.25 -16.32
N ASP A 24 -11.42 -23.52 -17.32
CA ASP A 24 -11.14 -22.10 -17.49
C ASP A 24 -11.86 -21.26 -16.44
N ILE A 25 -13.06 -21.68 -16.07
CA ILE A 25 -13.88 -21.07 -15.03
C ILE A 25 -13.36 -21.44 -13.63
N ALA A 26 -12.79 -22.64 -13.45
CA ALA A 26 -12.26 -23.10 -12.17
C ALA A 26 -11.15 -22.18 -11.62
N HIS A 27 -10.33 -21.53 -12.45
CA HIS A 27 -9.33 -20.58 -11.98
C HIS A 27 -9.92 -19.25 -11.47
N ILE A 28 -11.14 -18.92 -11.88
CA ILE A 28 -11.88 -17.72 -11.48
C ILE A 28 -12.74 -18.00 -10.23
N ILE A 29 -13.25 -19.24 -10.11
CA ILE A 29 -14.19 -19.72 -9.09
C ILE A 29 -13.48 -20.40 -7.92
N THR A 30 -12.38 -21.08 -8.15
CA THR A 30 -11.69 -21.87 -7.12
C THR A 30 -10.36 -21.19 -6.89
N PRO A 31 -10.22 -20.40 -5.79
CA PRO A 31 -8.92 -19.90 -5.43
C PRO A 31 -8.09 -21.13 -5.05
N ASN A 32 -7.33 -21.67 -6.00
CA ASN A 32 -6.17 -22.47 -5.68
C ASN A 32 -5.23 -21.47 -5.01
N SER A 33 -5.38 -21.29 -3.70
CA SER A 33 -4.86 -20.18 -2.92
C SER A 33 -3.34 -20.26 -2.73
N GLY A 34 -2.62 -20.89 -3.65
CA GLY A 34 -1.19 -21.18 -3.52
C GLY A 34 -0.89 -22.00 -2.26
N GLY A 35 -1.85 -22.81 -1.81
CA GLY A 35 -1.77 -23.52 -0.55
C GLY A 35 -2.09 -22.70 0.70
N GLN A 36 -2.69 -21.51 0.62
CA GLN A 36 -3.16 -20.83 1.83
C GLN A 36 -4.16 -21.70 2.62
N PRO A 37 -4.05 -21.74 3.95
CA PRO A 37 -5.06 -22.33 4.80
C PRO A 37 -6.42 -21.67 4.59
N ALA A 38 -7.46 -22.49 4.65
CA ALA A 38 -8.84 -22.01 4.62
C ALA A 38 -9.09 -21.04 5.80
N LEU A 39 -9.86 -19.99 5.54
CA LEU A 39 -10.29 -19.09 6.61
C LEU A 39 -11.18 -19.83 7.60
N ASN A 40 -10.96 -19.59 8.90
CA ASN A 40 -11.90 -20.03 9.92
C ASN A 40 -13.15 -19.14 9.93
N LEU A 41 -14.25 -19.64 10.49
CA LEU A 41 -15.55 -18.95 10.49
C LEU A 41 -15.50 -17.55 11.10
N ASN A 42 -14.72 -17.33 12.17
CA ASN A 42 -14.61 -16.04 12.83
C ASN A 42 -13.92 -15.01 11.93
N ASN A 43 -12.80 -15.39 11.31
CA ASN A 43 -12.06 -14.54 10.38
C ASN A 43 -12.91 -14.23 9.14
N SER A 44 -13.62 -15.22 8.58
CA SER A 44 -14.51 -15.02 7.44
C SER A 44 -15.64 -14.02 7.76
N ASN A 45 -16.29 -14.16 8.91
CA ASN A 45 -17.31 -13.21 9.35
C ASN A 45 -16.73 -11.80 9.55
N TYR A 46 -15.54 -11.69 10.16
CA TYR A 46 -14.90 -10.40 10.33
C TYR A 46 -14.60 -9.71 9.00
N ILE A 47 -13.94 -10.42 8.07
CA ILE A 47 -13.61 -9.92 6.73
C ILE A 47 -14.88 -9.44 6.01
N LEU A 48 -15.93 -10.26 5.96
CA LEU A 48 -17.18 -9.89 5.28
C LEU A 48 -17.87 -8.68 5.91
N THR A 49 -17.76 -8.51 7.24
CA THR A 49 -18.30 -7.33 7.93
C THR A 49 -17.63 -6.04 7.44
N GLN A 50 -16.34 -6.11 7.06
CA GLN A 50 -15.61 -4.96 6.52
C GLN A 50 -15.86 -4.74 5.02
N ILE A 51 -15.84 -5.80 4.20
CA ILE A 51 -15.76 -5.65 2.73
C ILE A 51 -17.06 -5.95 1.96
N ALA A 52 -18.05 -6.63 2.54
CA ALA A 52 -19.23 -7.07 1.78
C ALA A 52 -20.04 -5.89 1.22
N LYS A 53 -20.17 -4.80 1.97
CA LYS A 53 -20.83 -3.57 1.48
C LYS A 53 -20.06 -2.96 0.31
N LEU A 54 -18.74 -2.89 0.43
CA LEU A 54 -17.87 -2.38 -0.63
C LEU A 54 -17.98 -3.23 -1.89
N PHE A 55 -18.02 -4.56 -1.76
CA PHE A 55 -18.26 -5.48 -2.87
C PHE A 55 -19.60 -5.20 -3.56
N CYS A 56 -20.70 -5.05 -2.80
CA CYS A 56 -22.00 -4.72 -3.37
C CYS A 56 -22.00 -3.37 -4.11
N LEU A 57 -21.29 -2.35 -3.61
CA LEU A 57 -21.17 -1.05 -4.26
C LEU A 57 -20.40 -1.14 -5.59
N ILE A 58 -19.22 -1.78 -5.59
CA ILE A 58 -18.41 -1.98 -6.81
C ILE A 58 -19.19 -2.77 -7.86
N PHE A 59 -19.86 -3.85 -7.47
CA PHE A 59 -20.71 -4.62 -8.38
C PHE A 59 -21.83 -3.76 -8.97
N SER A 60 -22.51 -2.97 -8.14
CA SER A 60 -23.63 -2.15 -8.60
C SER A 60 -23.16 -1.08 -9.60
N TYR A 61 -21.93 -0.59 -9.47
CA TYR A 61 -21.33 0.26 -10.49
C TYR A 61 -21.13 -0.50 -11.81
N GLU A 62 -20.57 -1.72 -11.79
CA GLU A 62 -20.42 -2.55 -12.99
C GLU A 62 -21.76 -2.89 -13.66
N GLU A 63 -22.83 -3.12 -12.88
CA GLU A 63 -24.20 -3.33 -13.37
C GLU A 63 -24.72 -2.14 -14.20
N THR A 64 -24.39 -0.90 -13.79
CA THR A 64 -24.80 0.28 -14.57
C THR A 64 -24.15 0.31 -15.95
N GLN A 65 -22.92 -0.18 -16.08
CA GLN A 65 -22.16 -0.20 -17.33
C GLN A 65 -22.76 -1.19 -18.32
N GLN A 66 -23.17 -2.35 -17.84
CA GLN A 66 -23.90 -3.34 -18.65
C GLN A 66 -25.20 -2.74 -19.20
N SER A 67 -25.96 -2.03 -18.36
CA SER A 67 -27.25 -1.43 -18.76
C SER A 67 -27.15 -0.36 -19.85
N ILE A 68 -25.98 0.27 -20.01
CA ILE A 68 -25.74 1.32 -21.02
C ILE A 68 -25.58 0.73 -22.43
N GLN A 69 -25.17 -0.54 -22.57
CA GLN A 69 -24.83 -1.14 -23.87
C GLN A 69 -26.01 -1.66 -24.71
N ASN A 70 -27.27 -1.53 -24.22
CA ASN A 70 -28.52 -1.89 -24.94
C ASN A 70 -28.42 -3.22 -25.73
N ASP A 71 -28.54 -4.35 -25.02
CA ASP A 71 -28.70 -5.72 -25.56
C ASP A 71 -27.65 -6.20 -26.59
N LYS A 72 -26.45 -5.60 -26.62
CA LYS A 72 -25.32 -6.15 -27.38
C LYS A 72 -24.73 -7.35 -26.67
N GLU A 73 -24.39 -8.40 -27.43
CA GLU A 73 -23.70 -9.60 -26.94
C GLU A 73 -22.42 -9.23 -26.18
N ILE A 74 -22.33 -9.67 -24.92
CA ILE A 74 -21.14 -9.52 -24.08
C ILE A 74 -20.21 -10.69 -24.39
N ILE A 75 -18.95 -10.38 -24.67
CA ILE A 75 -17.95 -11.41 -24.99
C ILE A 75 -17.15 -11.75 -23.74
N TRP A 76 -17.16 -13.01 -23.33
CA TRP A 76 -16.26 -13.47 -22.29
C TRP A 76 -14.82 -13.54 -22.80
N LYS A 77 -13.91 -12.98 -22.01
CA LYS A 77 -12.47 -13.06 -22.24
C LYS A 77 -11.88 -13.94 -21.16
N ARG A 78 -11.28 -15.06 -21.56
CA ARG A 78 -10.47 -15.89 -20.68
C ARG A 78 -9.29 -15.08 -20.11
N CYS A 79 -9.13 -15.08 -18.79
CA CYS A 79 -7.93 -14.59 -18.14
C CYS A 79 -6.77 -15.55 -18.40
N ILE A 80 -5.59 -15.01 -18.72
CA ILE A 80 -4.39 -15.82 -18.92
C ILE A 80 -3.69 -16.04 -17.58
N PRO A 81 -3.50 -17.30 -17.11
CA PRO A 81 -2.74 -17.59 -15.90
C PRO A 81 -1.32 -17.01 -15.95
N GLY A 82 -0.89 -16.38 -14.86
CA GLY A 82 0.40 -15.72 -14.74
C GLY A 82 0.48 -14.38 -15.46
N TRP A 83 -0.63 -13.89 -16.04
CA TRP A 83 -0.70 -12.59 -16.69
C TRP A 83 -1.61 -11.63 -15.94
N ARG A 84 -1.24 -10.35 -15.97
CA ARG A 84 -2.06 -9.27 -15.43
C ARG A 84 -2.81 -8.59 -16.56
N GLU A 85 -4.13 -8.69 -16.54
CA GLU A 85 -5.00 -7.99 -17.49
C GLU A 85 -5.04 -6.50 -17.11
N VAL A 86 -4.58 -5.64 -18.03
CA VAL A 86 -4.50 -4.18 -17.83
C VAL A 86 -5.19 -3.45 -18.97
N CYS A 87 -5.62 -2.22 -18.71
CA CYS A 87 -6.11 -1.32 -19.74
C CYS A 87 -4.93 -0.80 -20.58
N ASP A 88 -5.01 -0.92 -21.91
CA ASP A 88 -3.96 -0.46 -22.84
C ASP A 88 -3.81 1.07 -22.88
N GLU A 89 -4.76 1.83 -22.33
CA GLU A 89 -4.75 3.29 -22.34
C GLU A 89 -4.18 3.89 -21.03
N CYS A 90 -4.53 3.33 -19.88
CA CYS A 90 -4.11 3.87 -18.56
C CYS A 90 -3.29 2.89 -17.72
N LEU A 91 -3.01 1.69 -18.23
CA LEU A 91 -2.21 0.65 -17.58
C LEU A 91 -2.74 0.18 -16.21
N THR A 92 -3.96 0.57 -15.86
CA THR A 92 -4.67 0.12 -14.65
C THR A 92 -5.16 -1.30 -14.86
N THR A 93 -5.03 -2.13 -13.82
CA THR A 93 -5.58 -3.49 -13.79
C THR A 93 -7.08 -3.49 -14.09
N LEU A 94 -7.50 -4.38 -14.99
CA LEU A 94 -8.91 -4.62 -15.26
C LEU A 94 -9.48 -5.63 -14.25
N PHE A 95 -10.70 -5.37 -13.78
CA PHE A 95 -11.40 -6.28 -12.85
C PHE A 95 -12.31 -7.24 -13.59
N ASN A 96 -13.46 -6.77 -14.07
CA ASN A 96 -14.40 -7.61 -14.81
C ASN A 96 -14.84 -6.93 -16.12
N TYR A 97 -15.75 -5.95 -16.07
CA TYR A 97 -16.24 -5.32 -17.30
C TYR A 97 -15.17 -4.41 -17.92
N HIS A 98 -14.98 -4.58 -19.22
CA HIS A 98 -14.03 -3.81 -20.02
C HIS A 98 -14.47 -3.82 -21.49
N TYR A 99 -13.94 -2.92 -22.30
CA TYR A 99 -14.16 -2.90 -23.73
C TYR A 99 -12.98 -3.49 -24.46
N MET A 100 -13.25 -4.37 -25.41
CA MET A 100 -12.23 -5.05 -26.19
C MET A 100 -12.51 -4.90 -27.68
N CYS A 101 -11.48 -4.58 -28.46
CA CYS A 101 -11.56 -4.64 -29.90
C CYS A 101 -11.50 -6.10 -30.39
N LYS A 102 -12.56 -6.57 -31.06
CA LYS A 102 -12.67 -7.95 -31.57
C LYS A 102 -11.64 -8.30 -32.64
N ILE A 103 -10.98 -7.31 -33.25
CA ILE A 103 -10.02 -7.51 -34.35
C ILE A 103 -8.58 -7.57 -33.82
N CYS A 104 -8.16 -6.61 -33.00
CA CYS A 104 -6.77 -6.51 -32.55
C CYS A 104 -6.56 -6.80 -31.06
N GLY A 105 -7.62 -7.07 -30.30
CA GLY A 105 -7.54 -7.39 -28.87
C GLY A 105 -7.23 -6.20 -27.95
N TYR A 106 -7.22 -4.96 -28.47
CA TYR A 106 -7.00 -3.76 -27.67
C TYR A 106 -8.08 -3.60 -26.60
N MET A 107 -7.68 -3.50 -25.34
CA MET A 107 -8.55 -3.46 -24.17
C MET A 107 -8.52 -2.10 -23.48
N ILE A 108 -9.70 -1.55 -23.21
CA ILE A 108 -9.87 -0.36 -22.40
C ILE A 108 -10.82 -0.64 -21.25
N CYS A 109 -10.49 -0.15 -20.06
CA CYS A 109 -11.39 -0.19 -18.92
C CYS A 109 -12.64 0.67 -19.19
N VAL A 110 -13.69 0.44 -18.40
CA VAL A 110 -14.93 1.22 -18.41
C VAL A 110 -14.65 2.72 -18.37
N GLU A 111 -13.73 3.17 -17.53
CA GLU A 111 -13.54 4.61 -17.32
C GLU A 111 -12.84 5.29 -18.52
N CYS A 112 -11.88 4.60 -19.16
CA CYS A 112 -11.30 5.10 -20.41
C CYS A 112 -12.31 5.04 -21.56
N SER A 113 -13.33 4.18 -21.45
CA SER A 113 -14.38 4.07 -22.45
C SER A 113 -15.34 5.27 -22.46
N ASP A 114 -15.60 5.89 -21.31
CA ASP A 114 -16.42 7.11 -21.23
C ASP A 114 -15.79 8.24 -22.08
N GLU A 115 -14.48 8.40 -22.00
CA GLU A 115 -13.73 9.36 -22.83
C GLU A 115 -13.67 8.95 -24.32
N PHE A 116 -13.74 7.65 -24.60
CA PHE A 116 -13.67 7.07 -25.94
C PHE A 116 -14.97 7.26 -26.72
N PHE A 117 -16.12 7.03 -26.07
CA PHE A 117 -17.44 7.09 -26.68
C PHE A 117 -18.04 8.50 -26.70
N GLN A 118 -17.56 9.43 -25.87
CA GLN A 118 -17.89 10.85 -25.99
C GLN A 118 -17.32 11.44 -27.30
N ALA A 119 -18.17 12.04 -28.13
CA ALA A 119 -17.80 12.59 -29.43
C ALA A 119 -17.07 13.95 -29.30
N ASN A 120 -16.04 14.18 -30.14
CA ASN A 120 -15.25 15.41 -30.29
C ASN A 120 -14.18 15.74 -29.23
N THR A 121 -13.18 14.86 -29.04
CA THR A 121 -11.93 15.21 -28.32
C THR A 121 -10.67 14.85 -29.12
N GLU A 122 -9.57 15.60 -28.92
CA GLU A 122 -8.24 15.25 -29.44
C GLU A 122 -7.80 13.84 -29.01
N LYS A 123 -8.29 13.37 -27.85
CA LYS A 123 -8.08 12.01 -27.36
C LYS A 123 -8.66 10.94 -28.28
N ARG A 124 -9.88 11.10 -28.83
CA ARG A 124 -10.44 10.14 -29.81
C ARG A 124 -9.59 10.06 -31.10
N LYS A 125 -8.99 11.18 -31.53
CA LYS A 125 -8.03 11.19 -32.65
C LYS A 125 -6.71 10.47 -32.29
N LYS A 126 -6.26 10.58 -31.04
CA LYS A 126 -5.08 9.87 -30.51
C LYS A 126 -5.33 8.35 -30.39
N LEU A 127 -6.49 7.94 -29.90
CA LEU A 127 -6.92 6.54 -29.81
C LEU A 127 -7.13 5.88 -31.18
N LYS A 128 -7.59 6.63 -32.20
CA LYS A 128 -7.58 6.13 -33.59
C LYS A 128 -6.18 5.72 -34.08
N ARG A 129 -5.10 6.24 -33.51
CA ARG A 129 -3.73 5.87 -33.87
C ARG A 129 -3.27 4.57 -33.21
N THR A 130 -3.91 4.14 -32.13
CA THR A 130 -3.57 2.91 -31.40
C THR A 130 -4.46 1.74 -31.80
N CYS A 131 -5.74 1.99 -32.13
CA CYS A 131 -6.64 0.99 -32.72
C CYS A 131 -7.45 1.58 -33.88
N ASN A 132 -7.25 1.04 -35.09
CA ASN A 132 -7.95 1.47 -36.31
C ASN A 132 -9.37 0.89 -36.43
N HIS A 133 -9.81 0.06 -35.49
CA HIS A 133 -11.05 -0.73 -35.55
C HIS A 133 -12.10 -0.28 -34.54
N LEU A 134 -12.32 1.03 -34.41
CA LEU A 134 -13.16 1.58 -33.33
C LEU A 134 -14.59 1.01 -33.30
N ASP A 135 -15.17 0.71 -34.45
CA ASP A 135 -16.52 0.16 -34.55
C ASP A 135 -16.60 -1.33 -34.17
N SER A 136 -15.45 -1.97 -33.95
CA SER A 136 -15.33 -3.38 -33.57
C SER A 136 -15.16 -3.60 -32.07
N PHE A 137 -15.21 -2.55 -31.25
CA PHE A 137 -15.24 -2.69 -29.80
C PHE A 137 -16.55 -3.30 -29.32
N CYS A 138 -16.46 -4.27 -28.42
CA CYS A 138 -17.58 -4.83 -27.68
C CYS A 138 -17.31 -4.73 -26.18
N LEU A 139 -18.38 -4.79 -25.39
CA LEU A 139 -18.26 -5.03 -23.96
C LEU A 139 -17.85 -6.48 -23.74
N SER A 140 -16.89 -6.67 -22.84
CA SER A 140 -16.33 -7.97 -22.48
C SER A 140 -16.25 -8.12 -20.97
N GLU A 141 -16.25 -9.37 -20.51
CA GLU A 141 -16.15 -9.73 -19.09
C GLU A 141 -15.11 -10.82 -18.86
N PHE A 142 -14.47 -10.79 -17.69
CA PHE A 142 -13.54 -11.83 -17.24
C PHE A 142 -14.24 -12.87 -16.38
N ILE A 143 -15.16 -12.41 -15.54
CA ILE A 143 -15.94 -13.19 -14.59
C ILE A 143 -17.38 -13.21 -15.11
N PRO A 144 -17.91 -14.40 -15.48
CA PRO A 144 -19.28 -14.53 -15.92
C PRO A 144 -20.28 -13.82 -14.99
N TRP A 145 -21.17 -12.99 -15.56
CA TRP A 145 -22.05 -12.11 -14.78
C TRP A 145 -22.89 -12.85 -13.73
N ASN A 146 -23.39 -14.04 -14.07
CA ASN A 146 -24.17 -14.90 -13.19
C ASN A 146 -23.43 -15.28 -11.89
N ILE A 147 -22.10 -15.46 -11.94
CA ILE A 147 -21.26 -15.76 -10.78
C ILE A 147 -21.25 -14.56 -9.83
N LEU A 148 -21.03 -13.37 -10.37
CA LEU A 148 -20.98 -12.14 -9.58
C LEU A 148 -22.35 -11.80 -8.97
N VAL A 149 -23.45 -11.98 -9.72
CA VAL A 149 -24.84 -11.82 -9.22
C VAL A 149 -25.08 -12.74 -8.01
N LYS A 150 -24.70 -14.02 -8.11
CA LYS A 150 -24.86 -14.99 -7.02
C LYS A 150 -24.03 -14.60 -5.80
N GLN A 151 -22.77 -14.19 -6.00
CA GLN A 151 -21.91 -13.73 -4.91
C GLN A 151 -22.46 -12.47 -4.22
N ARG A 152 -23.00 -11.51 -4.99
CA ARG A 152 -23.67 -10.31 -4.45
C ARG A 152 -24.90 -10.67 -3.63
N LYS A 153 -25.72 -11.62 -4.09
CA LYS A 153 -26.89 -12.09 -3.34
C LYS A 153 -26.49 -12.60 -1.95
N TYR A 154 -25.44 -13.43 -1.85
CA TYR A 154 -24.95 -13.91 -0.55
C TYR A 154 -24.41 -12.78 0.33
N CYS A 155 -23.76 -11.76 -0.24
CA CYS A 155 -23.33 -10.58 0.50
C CYS A 155 -24.54 -9.79 1.05
N ILE A 156 -25.59 -9.59 0.24
CA ILE A 156 -26.82 -8.91 0.67
C ILE A 156 -27.52 -9.70 1.79
N ASP A 157 -27.63 -11.03 1.64
CA ASP A 157 -28.21 -11.89 2.66
C ASP A 157 -27.41 -11.82 3.97
N TYR A 158 -26.08 -11.78 3.88
CA TYR A 158 -25.18 -11.64 5.02
C TYR A 158 -25.37 -10.28 5.73
N LEU A 159 -25.30 -9.19 4.99
CA LEU A 159 -25.49 -7.83 5.51
C LEU A 159 -26.88 -7.65 6.13
N SER A 160 -27.91 -8.22 5.51
CA SER A 160 -29.29 -8.21 6.03
C SER A 160 -29.41 -8.91 7.37
N LYS A 161 -28.76 -10.08 7.55
CA LYS A 161 -28.73 -10.79 8.84
C LYS A 161 -28.08 -9.97 9.95
N LEU A 162 -27.05 -9.20 9.61
CA LEU A 162 -26.36 -8.29 10.54
C LEU A 162 -27.06 -6.94 10.71
N LYS A 163 -28.18 -6.71 10.01
CA LYS A 163 -28.90 -5.42 9.98
C LYS A 163 -28.00 -4.26 9.53
N ILE A 164 -27.02 -4.55 8.68
CA ILE A 164 -26.14 -3.55 8.07
C ILE A 164 -26.83 -3.03 6.79
N ASP A 165 -26.91 -1.70 6.67
CA ASP A 165 -27.43 -1.06 5.47
C ASP A 165 -26.57 -1.43 4.25
N HIS A 166 -27.20 -2.14 3.31
CA HIS A 166 -26.64 -2.54 2.02
C HIS A 166 -27.28 -1.76 0.87
N SER A 167 -28.00 -0.65 1.16
CA SER A 167 -28.60 0.16 0.12
C SER A 167 -27.53 0.78 -0.77
N THR A 168 -27.79 0.69 -2.07
CA THR A 168 -26.94 1.25 -3.13
C THR A 168 -27.45 2.63 -3.56
N ARG A 169 -28.32 3.26 -2.76
CA ARG A 169 -29.04 4.51 -3.09
C ARG A 169 -28.12 5.68 -3.44
N PHE A 170 -26.85 5.64 -3.03
CA PHE A 170 -25.82 6.62 -3.39
C PHE A 170 -25.40 6.56 -4.88
N LEU A 171 -25.85 5.57 -5.65
CA LEU A 171 -25.56 5.43 -7.09
C LEU A 171 -26.56 6.14 -8.02
N HIS A 172 -27.62 6.73 -7.47
CA HIS A 172 -28.66 7.38 -8.27
C HIS A 172 -28.45 8.88 -8.40
N THR A 173 -27.34 9.28 -9.02
CA THR A 173 -27.21 10.65 -9.56
C THR A 173 -26.73 10.59 -11.00
N SER A 174 -27.68 10.25 -11.90
CA SER A 174 -27.60 10.26 -13.37
C SER A 174 -26.81 9.12 -14.03
N LYS A 175 -27.27 8.66 -15.21
CA LYS A 175 -26.59 7.69 -16.09
C LYS A 175 -25.19 8.11 -16.57
N ASN A 176 -24.71 9.29 -16.16
CA ASN A 176 -23.46 9.91 -16.59
C ASN A 176 -22.48 10.16 -15.42
N GLU A 177 -22.70 9.53 -14.27
CA GLU A 177 -21.81 9.73 -13.13
C GLU A 177 -20.41 9.14 -13.41
N ASN A 178 -19.42 10.03 -13.49
CA ASN A 178 -18.03 9.68 -13.73
C ASN A 178 -17.52 8.75 -12.61
N TYR A 179 -16.90 7.62 -12.95
CA TYR A 179 -16.29 6.67 -12.02
C TYR A 179 -15.49 7.32 -10.88
N SER A 180 -14.75 8.40 -11.17
CA SER A 180 -13.95 9.11 -10.18
C SER A 180 -14.81 9.70 -9.05
N ILE A 181 -16.04 10.12 -9.35
CA ILE A 181 -17.03 10.58 -8.37
C ILE A 181 -17.52 9.39 -7.54
N PHE A 182 -17.88 8.30 -8.21
CA PHE A 182 -18.31 7.07 -7.54
C PHE A 182 -17.25 6.55 -6.55
N ILE A 183 -15.99 6.42 -6.97
CA ILE A 183 -14.91 5.96 -6.08
C ILE A 183 -14.73 6.90 -4.90
N LYS A 184 -14.80 8.22 -5.10
CA LYS A 184 -14.74 9.18 -3.97
C LYS A 184 -15.92 9.04 -3.01
N SER A 185 -17.09 8.60 -3.49
CA SER A 185 -18.27 8.32 -2.67
C SER A 185 -18.16 7.03 -1.85
N LEU A 186 -17.26 6.10 -2.23
CA LEU A 186 -17.04 4.85 -1.51
C LEU A 186 -16.47 5.05 -0.11
N LYS A 187 -15.99 6.26 0.21
CA LYS A 187 -15.46 6.61 1.52
C LYS A 187 -16.48 6.23 2.59
N MET A 188 -16.22 5.10 3.26
CA MET A 188 -17.15 4.62 4.27
C MET A 188 -17.20 5.64 5.41
N LYS A 189 -18.40 5.86 5.97
CA LYS A 189 -18.57 6.67 7.18
C LYS A 189 -17.84 6.00 8.34
N ARG A 190 -16.56 6.31 8.49
CA ARG A 190 -15.80 6.03 9.72
C ARG A 190 -16.30 6.98 10.80
N ILE A 191 -16.12 6.63 12.06
CA ILE A 191 -16.57 7.45 13.20
C ILE A 191 -16.03 8.88 12.99
N HIS A 192 -16.93 9.79 12.57
CA HIS A 192 -16.55 11.03 11.88
C HIS A 192 -15.94 12.09 12.82
N ASP A 193 -15.88 11.83 14.12
CA ASP A 193 -15.44 12.81 15.11
C ASP A 193 -14.26 12.29 15.96
N ILE A 194 -13.16 12.01 15.25
CA ILE A 194 -11.85 11.65 15.81
C ILE A 194 -11.23 12.80 16.64
N ARG A 195 -11.77 14.03 16.63
CA ARG A 195 -11.24 15.09 17.51
C ARG A 195 -11.44 14.77 19.00
N ASN A 196 -12.40 13.88 19.32
CA ASN A 196 -12.60 13.31 20.65
C ASN A 196 -12.26 11.80 20.67
N ILE A 197 -11.21 11.36 19.98
CA ILE A 197 -10.87 9.93 19.90
C ILE A 197 -10.66 9.28 21.28
N GLN A 198 -10.22 10.07 22.26
CA GLN A 198 -10.12 9.69 23.67
C GLN A 198 -11.44 9.17 24.23
N LYS A 199 -12.59 9.74 23.82
CA LYS A 199 -13.92 9.26 24.24
C LYS A 199 -14.27 7.90 23.63
N ILE A 200 -13.78 7.62 22.42
CA ILE A 200 -13.96 6.32 21.79
C ILE A 200 -13.13 5.29 22.56
N TRP A 201 -11.92 5.65 22.99
CA TRP A 201 -11.05 4.74 23.73
C TRP A 201 -11.59 4.47 25.13
N SER A 202 -12.15 5.50 25.78
CA SER A 202 -12.70 5.42 27.14
C SER A 202 -14.11 4.83 27.22
N ALA A 203 -14.91 4.88 26.15
CA ALA A 203 -16.26 4.29 26.11
C ALA A 203 -16.25 2.76 25.98
N ILE A 204 -15.07 2.17 25.77
CA ILE A 204 -14.90 0.74 25.65
C ILE A 204 -14.41 0.24 27.00
N ASP A 205 -15.15 -0.71 27.61
CA ASP A 205 -14.69 -1.60 28.68
C ASP A 205 -13.56 -2.52 28.14
N CYS A 206 -12.49 -1.92 27.60
CA CYS A 206 -11.19 -2.53 27.62
C CYS A 206 -10.82 -2.49 29.09
N ASN A 207 -11.09 -3.57 29.85
CA ASN A 207 -10.42 -3.78 31.13
C ASN A 207 -8.96 -3.37 30.92
N TYR A 208 -8.54 -2.27 31.54
CA TYR A 208 -7.22 -1.63 31.43
C TYR A 208 -6.17 -2.64 30.97
N ASP A 209 -5.97 -2.79 29.66
CA ASP A 209 -4.85 -3.57 29.18
C ASP A 209 -3.67 -2.65 29.42
N SER A 210 -3.00 -2.84 30.56
CA SER A 210 -1.86 -2.03 31.01
C SER A 210 -0.73 -2.00 29.98
N ASN A 211 -0.83 -2.82 28.94
CA ASN A 211 0.11 -2.91 27.84
C ASN A 211 -0.19 -1.95 26.69
N ILE A 212 -1.24 -1.11 26.77
CA ILE A 212 -1.56 -0.11 25.75
C ILE A 212 -1.42 1.30 26.32
N GLU A 213 -0.45 2.03 25.80
CA GLU A 213 -0.21 3.46 26.06
C GLU A 213 -0.83 4.32 24.96
N PHE A 214 -0.92 5.63 25.19
CA PHE A 214 -1.39 6.57 24.18
C PHE A 214 -0.51 7.81 24.07
N TYR A 215 0.14 7.98 22.92
CA TYR A 215 0.95 9.16 22.57
C TYR A 215 0.10 10.18 21.81
N CYS A 216 0.74 11.30 21.44
CA CYS A 216 0.15 12.40 20.69
C CYS A 216 -1.10 12.98 21.38
N ASN A 217 -1.03 13.18 22.71
CA ASN A 217 -2.16 13.60 23.54
C ASN A 217 -3.35 12.62 23.47
N GLY A 218 -3.10 11.32 23.64
CA GLY A 218 -4.17 10.32 23.65
C GLY A 218 -4.65 9.85 22.27
N ARG A 219 -4.05 10.36 21.17
CA ARG A 219 -4.52 10.09 19.81
C ARG A 219 -3.87 8.88 19.15
N LEU A 220 -2.63 8.55 19.52
CA LEU A 220 -1.87 7.44 18.93
C LEU A 220 -1.80 6.28 19.91
N PRO A 221 -2.48 5.15 19.64
CA PRO A 221 -2.33 3.95 20.45
C PRO A 221 -0.95 3.31 20.27
N VAL A 222 -0.37 2.87 21.39
CA VAL A 222 0.98 2.32 21.47
C VAL A 222 0.94 0.98 22.21
N PHE A 223 1.34 -0.08 21.54
CA PHE A 223 1.33 -1.43 22.10
C PHE A 223 2.72 -1.79 22.64
N ASN A 224 2.74 -2.22 23.91
CA ASN A 224 3.87 -2.90 24.54
C ASN A 224 3.89 -4.39 24.20
N GLU A 225 2.70 -4.99 24.05
CA GLU A 225 2.50 -6.39 23.65
C GLU A 225 1.39 -6.46 22.59
N TRP A 226 1.54 -7.33 21.59
CA TRP A 226 0.63 -7.40 20.43
C TRP A 226 0.14 -8.81 20.10
N THR A 227 0.61 -9.82 20.84
CA THR A 227 0.31 -11.24 20.57
C THR A 227 -1.00 -11.70 21.20
N SER A 228 -1.57 -10.92 22.13
CA SER A 228 -2.83 -11.26 22.80
C SER A 228 -4.03 -11.02 21.90
N GLU A 229 -5.09 -11.82 22.08
CA GLU A 229 -6.36 -11.65 21.38
C GLU A 229 -7.03 -10.31 21.72
N ASN A 230 -6.82 -9.78 22.92
CA ASN A 230 -7.29 -8.45 23.32
C ASN A 230 -6.58 -7.34 22.54
N ALA A 231 -5.25 -7.41 22.43
CA ALA A 231 -4.47 -6.45 21.65
C ALA A 231 -4.91 -6.46 20.17
N LYS A 232 -5.11 -7.65 19.60
CA LYS A 232 -5.63 -7.82 18.24
C LYS A 232 -7.03 -7.21 18.04
N ARG A 233 -7.97 -7.44 18.95
CA ARG A 233 -9.32 -6.85 18.89
C ARG A 233 -9.29 -5.33 19.03
N PHE A 234 -8.39 -4.81 19.85
CA PHE A 234 -8.20 -3.38 19.99
C PHE A 234 -7.59 -2.78 18.71
N PHE A 235 -6.54 -3.42 18.17
CA PHE A 235 -5.96 -3.08 16.87
C PHE A 235 -7.01 -3.03 15.78
N GLN A 236 -7.86 -4.06 15.64
CA GLN A 236 -8.97 -4.11 14.69
C GLN A 236 -9.88 -2.90 14.74
N ARG A 237 -10.23 -2.42 15.94
CA ARG A 237 -11.08 -1.24 16.12
C ARG A 237 -10.37 0.05 15.72
N VAL A 238 -9.12 0.22 16.15
CA VAL A 238 -8.28 1.38 15.79
C VAL A 238 -8.05 1.42 14.29
N TRP A 239 -7.76 0.27 13.69
CA TRP A 239 -7.47 0.11 12.27
C TRP A 239 -8.71 0.30 11.40
N ALA A 240 -9.90 -0.10 11.87
CA ALA A 240 -11.18 0.21 11.20
C ALA A 240 -11.50 1.72 11.17
N ALA A 241 -11.06 2.47 12.18
CA ALA A 241 -11.08 3.94 12.17
C ALA A 241 -9.94 4.54 11.30
N SER A 242 -9.05 3.69 10.80
CA SER A 242 -7.83 4.00 10.05
C SER A 242 -6.95 5.03 10.74
N CYS A 243 -6.74 4.79 12.03
CA CYS A 243 -5.76 5.51 12.83
C CYS A 243 -4.41 4.78 12.77
N PRO A 244 -3.29 5.53 12.79
CA PRO A 244 -1.98 4.93 12.94
C PRO A 244 -1.86 4.19 14.27
N VAL A 245 -0.92 3.25 14.33
CA VAL A 245 -0.57 2.48 15.52
C VAL A 245 0.94 2.43 15.67
N LEU A 246 1.43 2.46 16.90
CA LEU A 246 2.83 2.18 17.22
C LEU A 246 2.94 0.87 18.00
N VAL A 247 3.91 0.04 17.68
CA VAL A 247 4.27 -1.14 18.47
C VAL A 247 5.73 -1.01 18.89
N LYS A 248 6.01 -1.08 20.19
CA LYS A 248 7.36 -0.84 20.71
C LYS A 248 8.21 -2.12 20.71
N GLN A 249 9.52 -1.93 20.67
CA GLN A 249 10.53 -2.95 21.02
C GLN A 249 10.48 -4.28 20.23
N VAL A 250 10.00 -4.29 18.98
CA VAL A 250 10.02 -5.47 18.09
C VAL A 250 11.42 -6.05 17.91
N HIS A 251 12.45 -5.19 17.93
CA HIS A 251 13.85 -5.59 17.82
C HIS A 251 14.36 -6.57 18.89
N HIS A 252 13.66 -6.73 20.02
CA HIS A 252 14.03 -7.74 21.02
C HIS A 252 13.91 -9.17 20.49
N ASN A 253 13.05 -9.37 19.48
CA ASN A 253 12.83 -10.67 18.84
C ASN A 253 13.62 -10.83 17.52
N LEU A 254 14.27 -9.76 17.05
CA LEU A 254 15.04 -9.77 15.79
C LEU A 254 16.53 -10.03 16.04
N SER A 255 17.20 -10.64 15.07
CA SER A 255 18.62 -10.90 15.17
C SER A 255 19.46 -9.63 14.98
N LYS A 256 20.09 -9.15 16.06
CA LYS A 256 20.95 -7.94 16.03
C LYS A 256 22.08 -8.02 15.00
N THR A 257 22.66 -9.21 14.78
CA THR A 257 23.76 -9.39 13.83
C THR A 257 23.30 -9.35 12.38
N LEU A 258 22.09 -9.85 12.08
CA LEU A 258 21.54 -9.83 10.72
C LEU A 258 21.23 -8.39 10.27
N TRP A 259 20.74 -7.54 11.17
CA TRP A 259 20.32 -6.18 10.85
C TRP A 259 21.42 -5.12 11.05
N HIS A 260 22.66 -5.53 11.35
CA HIS A 260 23.80 -4.62 11.51
C HIS A 260 24.29 -4.09 10.14
N PRO A 261 24.74 -2.81 10.04
CA PRO A 261 25.32 -2.24 8.83
C PRO A 261 26.41 -3.11 8.18
N ASP A 262 27.32 -3.66 8.98
CA ASP A 262 28.40 -4.53 8.48
C ASP A 262 27.88 -5.77 7.76
N ALA A 263 26.77 -6.35 8.22
CA ALA A 263 26.17 -7.52 7.58
C ALA A 263 25.53 -7.18 6.23
N PHE A 264 25.11 -5.93 6.01
CA PHE A 264 24.66 -5.46 4.70
C PHE A 264 25.84 -5.11 3.80
N LYS A 265 26.88 -4.49 4.35
CA LYS A 265 28.14 -4.21 3.64
C LYS A 265 28.76 -5.50 3.10
N LEU A 266 28.92 -6.51 3.94
CA LEU A 266 29.46 -7.82 3.55
C LEU A 266 28.63 -8.47 2.45
N HIS A 267 27.31 -8.54 2.63
CA HIS A 267 26.40 -9.10 1.62
C HIS A 267 26.56 -8.40 0.25
N MET A 268 26.63 -7.07 0.26
CA MET A 268 26.79 -6.28 -0.95
C MET A 268 28.12 -6.58 -1.65
N LEU A 269 29.22 -6.70 -0.90
CA LEU A 269 30.55 -7.03 -1.44
C LEU A 269 30.56 -8.45 -2.03
N ASP A 270 30.03 -9.43 -1.30
CA ASP A 270 30.03 -10.84 -1.71
C ASP A 270 29.19 -11.09 -2.98
N HIS A 271 28.14 -10.29 -3.20
CA HIS A 271 27.22 -10.44 -4.34
C HIS A 271 27.44 -9.40 -5.44
N HIS A 272 28.43 -8.52 -5.29
CA HIS A 272 28.68 -7.38 -6.17
C HIS A 272 27.43 -6.53 -6.46
N ASP A 273 26.57 -6.36 -5.46
CA ASP A 273 25.33 -5.59 -5.61
C ASP A 273 25.64 -4.08 -5.62
N THR A 274 25.01 -3.34 -6.52
CA THR A 274 25.26 -1.90 -6.72
C THR A 274 23.94 -1.11 -6.68
N PRO A 275 23.26 -1.06 -5.52
CA PRO A 275 21.98 -0.39 -5.39
C PRO A 275 22.12 1.11 -5.63
N ALA A 276 21.07 1.74 -6.17
CA ALA A 276 21.05 3.17 -6.43
C ALA A 276 21.09 3.97 -5.11
N LEU A 277 22.06 4.87 -5.01
CA LEU A 277 22.24 5.78 -3.87
C LEU A 277 21.72 7.17 -4.25
N TRP A 278 21.07 7.86 -3.31
CA TRP A 278 20.48 9.18 -3.54
C TRP A 278 20.98 10.18 -2.51
N ASP A 279 21.18 11.42 -2.95
CA ASP A 279 21.39 12.56 -2.06
C ASP A 279 20.04 13.11 -1.60
N CYS A 280 19.80 13.12 -0.28
CA CYS A 280 18.52 13.52 0.29
C CYS A 280 18.23 15.02 0.13
N GLU A 281 19.26 15.85 -0.02
CA GLU A 281 19.09 17.30 -0.09
C GLU A 281 18.87 17.77 -1.53
N THR A 282 19.61 17.21 -2.50
CA THR A 282 19.46 17.56 -3.92
C THR A 282 18.42 16.71 -4.64
N LEU A 283 17.98 15.61 -4.03
CA LEU A 283 17.08 14.62 -4.64
C LEU A 283 17.62 14.06 -5.95
N THR A 284 18.94 13.91 -6.05
CA THR A 284 19.62 13.39 -7.25
C THR A 284 20.26 12.02 -6.98
N PRO A 285 20.22 11.09 -7.94
CA PRO A 285 20.93 9.82 -7.83
C PRO A 285 22.44 10.03 -7.92
N ILE A 286 23.19 9.17 -7.25
CA ILE A 286 24.66 9.09 -7.29
C ILE A 286 25.04 7.81 -8.01
N GLN A 287 25.95 7.91 -8.97
CA GLN A 287 26.50 6.73 -9.63
C GLN A 287 27.30 5.90 -8.62
N THR A 288 26.89 4.65 -8.42
CA THR A 288 27.47 3.77 -7.40
C THR A 288 28.49 2.80 -8.00
N ASN A 289 29.54 2.56 -7.23
CA ASN A 289 30.49 1.46 -7.40
C ASN A 289 30.87 0.93 -6.01
N GLU A 290 31.66 -0.15 -5.97
CA GLU A 290 32.07 -0.79 -4.72
C GLU A 290 32.74 0.18 -3.73
N THR A 291 33.61 1.07 -4.20
CA THR A 291 34.31 2.06 -3.37
C THR A 291 33.34 3.07 -2.75
N ILE A 292 32.41 3.60 -3.54
CA ILE A 292 31.40 4.56 -3.09
C ILE A 292 30.48 3.92 -2.05
N LEU A 293 30.04 2.68 -2.28
CA LEU A 293 29.16 1.98 -1.35
C LEU A 293 29.88 1.51 -0.09
N THR A 294 31.14 1.10 -0.20
CA THR A 294 32.01 0.82 0.96
C THR A 294 32.13 2.06 1.83
N ARG A 295 32.40 3.22 1.22
CA ARG A 295 32.45 4.50 1.93
C ARG A 295 31.09 4.93 2.49
N PHE A 296 29.98 4.53 1.85
CA PHE A 296 28.65 4.73 2.39
C PHE A 296 28.45 3.96 3.71
N TRP A 297 28.79 2.67 3.71
CA TRP A 297 28.66 1.85 4.91
C TRP A 297 29.65 2.24 6.01
N ASP A 298 30.91 2.52 5.67
CA ASP A 298 31.89 2.99 6.65
C ASP A 298 31.48 4.34 7.26
N GLY A 299 30.95 5.24 6.42
CA GLY A 299 30.47 6.55 6.83
C GLY A 299 29.13 6.55 7.57
N PHE A 300 28.49 5.38 7.76
CA PHE A 300 27.19 5.28 8.41
C PHE A 300 27.22 5.84 9.84
N GLU A 301 28.30 5.56 10.59
CA GLU A 301 28.53 6.04 11.96
C GLU A 301 29.77 6.94 12.10
N ARG A 302 30.43 7.26 10.98
CA ARG A 302 31.68 8.02 10.95
C ARG A 302 31.56 9.22 10.02
N LEU A 303 31.31 10.39 10.59
CA LEU A 303 31.06 11.62 9.83
C LEU A 303 32.24 12.07 8.98
N ASN A 304 33.46 11.97 9.54
CA ASN A 304 34.69 12.38 8.89
C ASN A 304 34.97 11.68 7.54
N ILE A 305 34.50 10.45 7.36
CA ILE A 305 34.72 9.67 6.14
C ILE A 305 33.53 9.69 5.18
N ARG A 306 32.41 10.33 5.52
CA ARG A 306 31.27 10.47 4.60
C ARG A 306 31.70 11.17 3.30
N LEU A 307 30.98 10.88 2.22
CA LEU A 307 31.20 11.52 0.93
C LEU A 307 30.88 13.01 1.02
N ARG A 308 31.70 13.82 0.35
CA ARG A 308 31.54 15.27 0.29
C ARG A 308 31.17 15.72 -1.12
N ASP A 309 30.42 16.80 -1.19
CA ASP A 309 30.04 17.43 -2.45
C ASP A 309 31.08 18.49 -2.83
N ASN A 310 31.94 18.15 -3.79
CA ASN A 310 32.99 19.04 -4.27
C ASN A 310 32.43 20.28 -4.99
N GLU A 311 31.20 20.21 -5.53
CA GLU A 311 30.57 21.31 -6.26
C GLU A 311 29.93 22.34 -5.31
N HIS A 312 29.47 21.90 -4.14
CA HIS A 312 28.78 22.73 -3.15
C HIS A 312 29.61 22.90 -1.86
N ARG A 313 30.76 23.60 -1.97
CA ARG A 313 31.62 24.01 -0.83
C ARG A 313 32.14 22.85 0.05
N GLY A 314 32.22 21.62 -0.46
CA GLY A 314 32.73 20.49 0.31
C GLY A 314 31.80 20.01 1.42
N ARG A 315 30.50 20.32 1.34
CA ARG A 315 29.48 19.86 2.31
C ARG A 315 29.45 18.33 2.39
N VAL A 316 29.13 17.80 3.56
CA VAL A 316 28.91 16.36 3.74
C VAL A 316 27.58 15.99 3.08
N ARG A 317 27.57 14.95 2.23
CA ARG A 317 26.34 14.49 1.57
C ARG A 317 25.51 13.64 2.53
N ILE A 318 24.19 13.85 2.53
CA ILE A 318 23.25 13.00 3.25
C ILE A 318 22.69 11.96 2.28
N LEU A 319 23.11 10.72 2.44
CA LEU A 319 22.86 9.67 1.46
C LEU A 319 21.80 8.68 1.94
N LYS A 320 21.01 8.17 0.98
CA LYS A 320 20.01 7.13 1.21
C LYS A 320 19.99 6.06 0.14
N LEU A 321 19.76 4.82 0.56
CA LEU A 321 19.27 3.72 -0.25
C LEU A 321 17.76 3.63 0.00
N LYS A 322 16.97 3.83 -1.05
CA LYS A 322 15.50 3.73 -1.01
C LYS A 322 15.07 2.46 -1.75
N ASP A 323 14.07 1.77 -1.20
CA ASP A 323 13.41 0.62 -1.81
C ASP A 323 14.37 -0.52 -2.16
N TRP A 324 15.40 -0.79 -1.34
CA TRP A 324 16.37 -1.87 -1.63
C TRP A 324 15.86 -3.22 -1.09
N PRO A 325 15.82 -4.30 -1.90
CA PRO A 325 16.11 -4.40 -3.33
C PRO A 325 15.05 -3.78 -4.25
N THR A 326 15.48 -3.03 -5.26
CA THR A 326 14.59 -2.21 -6.11
C THR A 326 13.85 -3.00 -7.18
N LYS A 327 14.44 -4.10 -7.67
CA LYS A 327 13.91 -4.88 -8.80
C LYS A 327 13.67 -6.37 -8.49
N LYS A 328 14.21 -6.85 -7.37
CA LYS A 328 14.16 -8.26 -6.98
C LYS A 328 13.25 -8.41 -5.77
N ASP A 329 12.54 -9.53 -5.71
CA ASP A 329 11.77 -9.89 -4.51
C ASP A 329 12.72 -10.08 -3.32
N PHE A 330 12.34 -9.55 -2.16
CA PHE A 330 13.19 -9.56 -0.98
C PHE A 330 13.51 -10.99 -0.51
N ALA A 331 12.60 -11.96 -0.69
CA ALA A 331 12.84 -13.35 -0.30
C ALA A 331 14.01 -13.96 -1.10
N SER A 332 14.18 -13.53 -2.35
CA SER A 332 15.25 -14.01 -3.22
C SER A 332 16.63 -13.43 -2.87
N VAL A 333 16.68 -12.20 -2.37
CA VAL A 333 17.93 -11.50 -2.03
C VAL A 333 18.32 -11.73 -0.58
N PHE A 334 17.35 -11.71 0.34
CA PHE A 334 17.60 -11.77 1.77
C PHE A 334 16.71 -12.81 2.48
N PRO A 335 16.78 -14.11 2.10
CA PRO A 335 15.87 -15.13 2.62
C PRO A 335 15.93 -15.26 4.16
N THR A 336 17.12 -15.20 4.75
CA THR A 336 17.28 -15.29 6.22
C THR A 336 16.71 -14.07 6.94
N ARG A 337 16.89 -12.85 6.39
CA ARG A 337 16.30 -11.64 6.98
C ARG A 337 14.79 -11.61 6.81
N LEU A 338 14.27 -12.14 5.70
CA LEU A 338 12.83 -12.27 5.51
C LEU A 338 12.24 -13.20 6.57
N HIS A 339 12.88 -14.35 6.80
CA HIS A 339 12.42 -15.29 7.81
C HIS A 339 12.47 -14.67 9.22
N ASP A 340 13.56 -14.00 9.58
CA ASP A 340 13.70 -13.27 10.86
C ASP A 340 12.63 -12.17 11.02
N LEU A 341 12.33 -11.42 9.96
CA LEU A 341 11.27 -10.42 9.98
C LEU A 341 9.88 -11.06 10.11
N MET A 342 9.49 -11.96 9.22
CA MET A 342 8.12 -12.47 9.11
C MET A 342 7.69 -13.34 10.30
N THR A 343 8.66 -13.94 11.01
CA THR A 343 8.40 -14.65 12.26
C THR A 343 8.10 -13.71 13.42
N ASN A 344 8.64 -12.50 13.40
CA ASN A 344 8.62 -11.55 14.52
C ASN A 344 7.83 -10.26 14.24
N ILE A 345 7.35 -10.05 13.02
CA ILE A 345 6.60 -8.86 12.61
C ILE A 345 5.28 -8.76 13.40
N PRO A 346 4.96 -7.58 13.97
CA PRO A 346 3.78 -7.42 14.80
C PRO A 346 2.48 -7.56 14.02
N PHE A 347 1.42 -7.99 14.71
CA PHE A 347 0.11 -8.30 14.13
C PHE A 347 0.22 -9.14 12.84
N SER A 348 0.94 -10.26 12.92
CA SER A 348 1.23 -11.13 11.77
C SER A 348 0.00 -11.67 11.04
N ASP A 349 -1.18 -11.68 11.67
CA ASP A 349 -2.45 -11.95 10.98
C ASP A 349 -2.79 -10.91 9.89
N TYR A 350 -2.22 -9.71 9.95
CA TYR A 350 -2.35 -8.62 8.98
C TYR A 350 -1.09 -8.44 8.14
N THR A 351 0.08 -8.51 8.76
CA THR A 351 1.34 -8.06 8.15
C THR A 351 2.13 -9.17 7.48
N ARG A 352 1.95 -10.43 7.87
CA ARG A 352 2.73 -11.53 7.31
C ARG A 352 2.30 -11.82 5.87
N ARG A 353 3.25 -11.83 4.93
CA ARG A 353 3.10 -12.42 3.60
C ARG A 353 3.48 -13.89 3.58
N SER A 354 3.04 -14.60 2.55
CA SER A 354 3.48 -15.99 2.31
C SER A 354 4.92 -16.04 1.80
N TYR A 355 5.71 -16.99 2.30
CA TYR A 355 7.09 -17.21 1.86
C TYR A 355 7.56 -18.65 2.14
N THR A 356 8.62 -19.09 1.47
CA THR A 356 9.26 -20.38 1.71
C THR A 356 10.67 -20.16 2.25
N TYR A 357 11.03 -20.87 3.31
CA TYR A 357 12.38 -20.81 3.90
C TYR A 357 12.80 -22.22 4.31
N ASN A 358 13.99 -22.65 3.87
CA ASN A 358 14.54 -24.00 4.10
C ASN A 358 13.56 -25.15 3.79
N GLY A 359 12.83 -25.03 2.68
CA GLY A 359 11.86 -26.05 2.24
C GLY A 359 10.51 -26.04 2.98
N VAL A 360 10.32 -25.14 3.94
CA VAL A 360 9.05 -24.97 4.67
C VAL A 360 8.32 -23.74 4.17
N THR A 361 7.05 -23.90 3.80
CA THR A 361 6.18 -22.80 3.40
C THR A 361 5.45 -22.23 4.62
N TYR A 362 5.58 -20.92 4.79
CA TYR A 362 4.89 -20.12 5.79
C TYR A 362 3.76 -19.37 5.08
N HIS A 363 2.55 -19.51 5.61
CA HIS A 363 1.36 -18.89 5.04
C HIS A 363 1.16 -17.47 5.57
N GLY A 364 0.59 -16.62 4.74
CA GLY A 364 0.32 -15.23 5.07
C GLY A 364 -0.82 -15.08 6.07
N GLY A 365 -0.94 -13.87 6.61
CA GLY A 365 -1.93 -13.53 7.61
C GLY A 365 -3.37 -13.70 7.10
N ALA A 366 -4.29 -14.07 8.00
CA ALA A 366 -5.70 -14.26 7.64
C ALA A 366 -6.38 -12.97 7.17
N PHE A 367 -5.96 -11.82 7.69
CA PHE A 367 -6.44 -10.48 7.33
C PHE A 367 -5.51 -9.75 6.35
N ASN A 368 -4.41 -10.36 5.90
CA ASN A 368 -3.70 -9.87 4.72
C ASN A 368 -4.45 -10.35 3.47
N ILE A 369 -5.47 -9.61 3.04
CA ILE A 369 -6.40 -10.11 2.03
C ILE A 369 -5.80 -10.19 0.62
N VAL A 370 -4.60 -9.62 0.39
CA VAL A 370 -3.83 -9.87 -0.84
C VAL A 370 -3.46 -11.36 -1.00
N GLU A 371 -3.33 -12.10 0.10
CA GLU A 371 -3.01 -13.52 0.11
C GLU A 371 -4.16 -14.40 -0.38
N ARG A 372 -5.35 -13.81 -0.56
CA ARG A 372 -6.54 -14.47 -1.11
C ARG A 372 -6.55 -14.49 -2.63
N LEU A 373 -5.63 -13.77 -3.29
CA LEU A 373 -5.46 -13.86 -4.74
C LEU A 373 -5.04 -15.29 -5.14
N PRO A 374 -5.59 -15.85 -6.23
CA PRO A 374 -5.20 -17.16 -6.73
C PRO A 374 -3.70 -17.26 -7.04
N ALA A 375 -3.15 -18.48 -6.96
CA ALA A 375 -1.75 -18.74 -7.33
C ALA A 375 -1.42 -18.39 -8.78
N CYS A 376 -2.41 -18.49 -9.67
CA CYS A 376 -2.26 -18.12 -11.07
C CYS A 376 -2.34 -16.60 -11.32
N SER A 377 -2.55 -15.79 -10.28
CA SER A 377 -2.58 -14.33 -10.41
C SER A 377 -1.19 -13.73 -10.19
N VAL A 378 -0.88 -12.66 -10.91
CA VAL A 378 0.33 -11.86 -10.68
C VAL A 378 0.13 -10.97 -9.46
N LYS A 379 0.53 -11.45 -8.28
CA LYS A 379 0.45 -10.68 -7.03
C LYS A 379 1.22 -9.35 -7.15
N PRO A 380 0.73 -8.26 -6.53
CA PRO A 380 1.49 -7.02 -6.40
C PRO A 380 2.78 -7.25 -5.60
N ASP A 381 3.87 -6.56 -5.96
CA ASP A 381 5.10 -6.50 -5.14
C ASP A 381 4.86 -5.52 -3.99
N LEU A 382 4.46 -6.05 -2.83
CA LEU A 382 4.16 -5.30 -1.60
C LEU A 382 5.34 -5.32 -0.60
N GLY A 383 6.56 -5.54 -1.08
CA GLY A 383 7.74 -5.58 -0.22
C GLY A 383 8.03 -6.97 0.35
N PRO A 384 8.90 -7.10 1.36
CA PRO A 384 9.44 -6.01 2.15
C PRO A 384 10.52 -5.18 1.43
N LYS A 385 10.70 -3.91 1.82
CA LYS A 385 11.69 -2.98 1.24
C LYS A 385 12.52 -2.27 2.32
N LEU A 386 13.84 -2.16 2.10
CA LEU A 386 14.77 -1.46 3.00
C LEU A 386 14.84 0.03 2.69
N TYR A 387 14.88 0.82 3.75
CA TYR A 387 15.14 2.26 3.75
C TYR A 387 16.32 2.54 4.66
N ILE A 388 17.48 2.78 4.06
CA ILE A 388 18.75 2.98 4.78
C ILE A 388 19.24 4.38 4.48
N ALA A 389 19.42 5.22 5.49
CA ALA A 389 19.87 6.59 5.28
C ALA A 389 20.65 7.13 6.47
N TYR A 390 21.55 8.07 6.19
CA TYR A 390 22.28 8.82 7.21
C TYR A 390 21.38 9.70 8.09
N SER A 391 21.92 10.16 9.21
CA SER A 391 21.39 11.32 9.94
C SER A 391 21.33 12.56 9.04
N GLN A 392 20.25 13.33 9.12
CA GLN A 392 20.11 14.62 8.43
C GLN A 392 20.67 15.79 9.22
N LEU A 393 20.86 15.66 10.52
CA LEU A 393 21.14 16.81 11.39
C LEU A 393 22.58 17.30 11.27
N THR A 394 23.49 16.46 10.77
CA THR A 394 24.90 16.79 10.58
C THR A 394 25.18 17.72 9.39
N SER A 395 24.13 18.23 8.72
CA SER A 395 24.20 19.13 7.57
C SER A 395 24.07 20.60 7.99
N GLN A 396 24.95 21.47 7.49
CA GLN A 396 24.85 22.93 7.63
C GLN A 396 23.91 23.58 6.57
N ALA A 397 23.26 22.79 5.71
CA ALA A 397 22.41 23.27 4.61
C ALA A 397 20.91 23.08 4.91
N THR A 398 20.08 23.79 4.15
CA THR A 398 18.67 24.17 4.43
C THR A 398 17.75 23.01 4.82
N ARG A 399 17.04 23.16 5.95
CA ARG A 399 16.10 22.22 6.61
C ARG A 399 14.84 21.80 5.82
N LYS A 400 14.79 22.07 4.51
CA LYS A 400 13.60 21.90 3.64
C LYS A 400 13.42 20.50 3.04
N ALA A 401 14.19 19.51 3.46
CA ALA A 401 14.09 18.14 2.96
C ALA A 401 14.08 17.09 4.08
N GLY A 402 13.32 16.02 3.90
CA GLY A 402 13.32 14.83 4.76
C GLY A 402 14.15 13.70 4.16
N THR A 403 14.49 12.68 4.95
CA THR A 403 14.99 11.42 4.40
C THR A 403 13.93 10.78 3.53
N THR A 404 12.67 10.90 3.97
CA THR A 404 11.48 10.61 3.18
C THR A 404 10.56 11.83 3.21
N ASN A 405 10.38 12.46 2.05
CA ASN A 405 9.46 13.59 1.89
C ASN A 405 7.99 13.15 2.04
N LEU A 406 7.10 14.13 2.16
CA LEU A 406 5.68 13.90 2.31
C LEU A 406 5.13 13.13 1.10
N HIS A 407 4.52 11.98 1.36
CA HIS A 407 3.91 11.13 0.35
C HIS A 407 2.78 10.31 0.94
N ILE A 408 2.10 9.56 0.08
CA ILE A 408 0.98 8.66 0.41
C ILE A 408 1.22 7.32 -0.28
N ASP A 409 0.93 6.23 0.42
CA ASP A 409 0.95 4.88 -0.11
C ASP A 409 -0.45 4.35 -0.42
N VAL A 410 -0.53 3.49 -1.43
CA VAL A 410 -1.79 2.87 -1.88
C VAL A 410 -2.24 1.78 -0.92
N SER A 411 -1.31 0.99 -0.39
CA SER A 411 -1.55 -0.10 0.57
C SER A 411 -1.38 0.35 2.01
N ASP A 412 -1.77 -0.52 2.95
CA ASP A 412 -1.34 -0.38 4.34
C ASP A 412 0.14 -0.76 4.46
N ALA A 413 0.84 -0.23 5.46
CA ALA A 413 2.25 -0.52 5.68
C ALA A 413 2.60 -0.62 7.17
N VAL A 414 3.63 -1.41 7.48
CA VAL A 414 4.30 -1.39 8.77
C VAL A 414 5.79 -1.12 8.56
N ASN A 415 6.33 -0.09 9.22
CA ASN A 415 7.74 0.29 9.16
C ASN A 415 8.44 -0.02 10.48
N VAL A 416 9.41 -0.95 10.46
CA VAL A 416 10.19 -1.33 11.64
C VAL A 416 11.58 -0.70 11.57
N LEU A 417 11.96 0.04 12.61
CA LEU A 417 13.32 0.56 12.75
C LEU A 417 14.23 -0.52 13.36
N VAL A 418 15.06 -1.15 12.53
CA VAL A 418 15.85 -2.33 12.94
C VAL A 418 17.27 -1.99 13.36
N TYR A 419 17.75 -0.78 13.03
CA TYR A 419 19.07 -0.31 13.44
C TYR A 419 19.13 1.21 13.56
N VAL A 420 19.85 1.70 14.58
CA VAL A 420 20.17 3.12 14.80
C VAL A 420 21.66 3.25 15.07
N GLY A 421 22.36 3.91 14.15
CA GLY A 421 23.78 4.24 14.22
C GLY A 421 23.98 5.69 14.63
N ILE A 422 24.61 5.90 15.78
CA ILE A 422 24.92 7.23 16.33
C ILE A 422 26.35 7.57 15.91
N GLY A 423 26.56 8.75 15.32
CA GLY A 423 27.89 9.18 14.90
C GLY A 423 28.89 9.24 16.05
N GLY A 424 30.13 8.85 15.76
CA GLY A 424 31.25 9.02 16.71
C GLY A 424 31.52 7.85 17.65
N GLN A 425 31.28 6.60 17.23
CA GLN A 425 31.88 5.42 17.90
C GLN A 425 33.38 5.20 17.55
N GLY A 426 34.09 6.22 17.05
CA GLY A 426 35.54 6.22 16.87
C GLY A 426 36.21 7.33 17.71
N ASP A 427 37.54 7.31 17.83
CA ASP A 427 38.40 8.15 18.71
C ASP A 427 38.18 9.69 18.69
N ASP A 428 37.30 10.22 17.85
CA ASP A 428 37.04 11.65 17.68
C ASP A 428 35.73 12.08 18.40
N GLY A 429 35.74 12.10 19.74
CA GLY A 429 34.54 12.31 20.58
C GLY A 429 33.77 13.64 20.41
N LEU A 430 34.32 14.64 19.71
CA LEU A 430 33.70 15.96 19.53
C LEU A 430 32.47 15.95 18.59
N ASP A 431 32.48 15.08 17.59
CA ASP A 431 31.40 14.99 16.59
C ASP A 431 30.12 14.37 17.18
N LYS A 432 30.27 13.48 18.16
CA LYS A 432 29.17 12.78 18.83
C LYS A 432 28.32 13.72 19.68
N ASP A 433 28.96 14.54 20.52
CA ASP A 433 28.24 15.44 21.43
C ASP A 433 27.49 16.53 20.64
N GLU A 434 28.02 16.95 19.50
CA GLU A 434 27.35 17.91 18.62
C GLU A 434 26.13 17.29 17.94
N GLU A 435 26.23 16.06 17.40
CA GLU A 435 25.08 15.35 16.84
C GLU A 435 23.97 15.18 17.89
N ILE A 436 24.32 14.77 19.12
CA ILE A 436 23.36 14.61 20.21
C ILE A 436 22.66 15.94 20.53
N ARG A 437 23.40 17.05 20.67
CA ARG A 437 22.81 18.37 20.93
C ARG A 437 21.84 18.81 19.82
N GLN A 438 22.18 18.54 18.57
CA GLN A 438 21.32 18.86 17.43
C GLN A 438 20.05 18.00 17.42
N VAL A 439 20.17 16.71 17.74
CA VAL A 439 19.03 15.79 17.89
C VAL A 439 18.10 16.25 19.01
N GLU A 440 18.63 16.58 20.18
CA GLU A 440 17.83 17.10 21.30
C GLU A 440 17.12 18.39 20.91
N THR A 441 17.81 19.31 20.25
CA THR A 441 17.23 20.58 19.76
C THR A 441 16.10 20.32 18.77
N GLU A 442 16.26 19.36 17.85
CA GLU A 442 15.23 19.00 16.88
C GLU A 442 14.01 18.39 17.57
N ILE A 443 14.22 17.46 18.50
CA ILE A 443 13.15 16.82 19.28
C ILE A 443 12.34 17.86 20.07
N LEU A 444 13.01 18.79 20.76
CA LEU A 444 12.37 19.86 21.51
C LEU A 444 11.54 20.80 20.61
N ASN A 445 11.90 20.93 19.33
CA ASN A 445 11.18 21.74 18.37
C ASN A 445 10.02 21.02 17.68
N SER A 446 9.84 19.71 17.91
CA SER A 446 8.93 18.85 17.14
C SER A 446 7.62 18.51 17.83
N ASN A 447 7.25 19.25 18.88
CA ASN A 447 5.99 19.07 19.64
C ASN A 447 5.74 17.61 20.08
N ILE A 448 6.81 16.93 20.48
CA ILE A 448 6.78 15.56 21.01
C ILE A 448 6.19 15.56 22.42
N ASP A 449 5.31 14.60 22.70
CA ASP A 449 4.69 14.50 24.03
C ASP A 449 5.64 13.98 25.11
N GLU A 450 5.28 14.21 26.37
CA GLU A 450 6.13 13.89 27.52
C GLU A 450 6.41 12.39 27.67
N LEU A 451 5.50 11.50 27.26
CA LEU A 451 5.72 10.05 27.36
C LEU A 451 6.83 9.59 26.41
N GLN A 452 6.86 10.15 25.20
CA GLN A 452 7.95 9.91 24.25
C GLN A 452 9.28 10.53 24.75
N LEU A 453 9.24 11.71 25.37
CA LEU A 453 10.43 12.32 25.98
C LEU A 453 10.95 11.51 27.17
N GLN A 454 10.07 10.88 27.96
CA GLN A 454 10.48 9.97 29.04
C GLN A 454 11.27 8.77 28.50
N ARG A 455 10.89 8.21 27.35
CA ARG A 455 11.67 7.14 26.70
C ARG A 455 13.10 7.58 26.38
N LEU A 456 13.26 8.80 25.86
CA LEU A 456 14.57 9.40 25.61
C LEU A 456 15.38 9.53 26.92
N ARG A 457 14.77 10.07 27.99
CA ARG A 457 15.40 10.17 29.32
C ARG A 457 15.78 8.81 29.91
N ASN A 458 15.03 7.76 29.58
CA ASN A 458 15.30 6.38 29.99
C ASN A 458 16.39 5.69 29.14
N GLY A 459 17.00 6.41 28.19
CA GLY A 459 18.13 5.92 27.39
C GLY A 459 17.72 5.09 26.17
N GLU A 460 16.44 5.09 25.77
CA GLU A 460 16.04 4.50 24.49
C GLU A 460 16.65 5.30 23.33
N ARG A 461 17.04 4.60 22.25
CA ARG A 461 17.75 5.22 21.11
C ARG A 461 16.76 5.73 20.05
N PRO A 462 16.53 7.06 19.92
CA PRO A 462 15.67 7.60 18.87
C PRO A 462 16.36 7.46 17.51
N GLY A 463 15.68 7.02 16.47
CA GLY A 463 16.26 6.97 15.13
C GLY A 463 15.71 8.05 14.20
N ALA A 464 14.39 8.22 14.19
CA ALA A 464 13.72 9.08 13.24
C ALA A 464 12.51 9.79 13.82
N LEU A 465 12.26 10.99 13.31
CA LEU A 465 11.08 11.78 13.56
C LEU A 465 10.10 11.62 12.40
N TRP A 466 8.87 11.24 12.71
CA TRP A 466 7.77 11.12 11.77
C TRP A 466 6.73 12.19 12.01
N HIS A 467 6.15 12.68 10.93
CA HIS A 467 4.88 13.38 10.96
C HIS A 467 3.92 12.62 10.05
N LEU A 468 2.94 11.96 10.66
CA LEU A 468 1.89 11.23 9.96
C LEU A 468 0.57 12.01 10.07
N PHE A 469 -0.27 11.95 9.05
CA PHE A 469 -1.55 12.64 9.01
C PHE A 469 -2.69 11.65 8.75
N ARG A 470 -3.92 12.08 9.03
CA ARG A 470 -5.08 11.29 8.64
C ARG A 470 -5.23 11.36 7.13
N SER A 471 -5.62 10.26 6.50
CA SER A 471 -5.94 10.28 5.06
C SER A 471 -7.12 11.22 4.73
N ASP A 472 -7.98 11.52 5.70
CA ASP A 472 -9.06 12.49 5.52
C ASP A 472 -8.55 13.91 5.28
N ASP A 473 -7.34 14.22 5.75
CA ASP A 473 -6.76 15.56 5.72
C ASP A 473 -5.95 15.81 4.44
N VAL A 474 -5.75 14.80 3.58
CA VAL A 474 -4.94 14.88 2.35
C VAL A 474 -5.32 16.08 1.49
N LYS A 475 -6.62 16.28 1.25
CA LYS A 475 -7.11 17.38 0.41
C LYS A 475 -6.70 18.74 0.98
N THR A 476 -6.88 18.92 2.29
CA THR A 476 -6.50 20.15 3.00
C THR A 476 -4.99 20.38 2.93
N ILE A 477 -4.19 19.32 3.09
CA ILE A 477 -2.73 19.40 3.02
C ILE A 477 -2.28 19.79 1.60
N ARG A 478 -2.86 19.21 0.55
CA ARG A 478 -2.61 19.62 -0.85
C ARG A 478 -2.95 21.10 -1.10
N GLU A 479 -4.06 21.57 -0.56
CA GLU A 479 -4.48 22.98 -0.66
C GLU A 479 -3.50 23.92 0.06
N TYR A 480 -3.01 23.53 1.23
CA TYR A 480 -2.01 24.28 1.98
C TYR A 480 -0.70 24.39 1.20
N ILE A 481 -0.12 23.25 0.79
CA ILE A 481 1.14 23.19 0.03
C ILE A 481 1.04 24.04 -1.23
N GLY A 482 -0.09 23.96 -1.96
CA GLY A 482 -0.30 24.74 -3.16
C GLY A 482 -0.38 26.26 -2.96
N ARG A 483 -0.56 26.74 -1.73
CA ARG A 483 -0.55 28.18 -1.39
C ARG A 483 0.79 28.65 -0.86
N THR A 484 1.54 27.79 -0.20
CA THR A 484 2.77 28.17 0.53
C THR A 484 4.05 27.79 -0.20
N GLN A 485 4.02 26.76 -1.05
CA GLN A 485 5.16 26.28 -1.82
C GLN A 485 5.04 26.69 -3.28
N ARG A 486 6.17 26.96 -3.95
CA ARG A 486 6.18 27.33 -5.38
C ARG A 486 5.73 26.14 -6.22
N LYS A 487 4.51 26.20 -6.74
CA LYS A 487 3.97 25.23 -7.69
C LYS A 487 4.64 25.33 -9.06
N THR A 488 5.03 24.20 -9.62
CA THR A 488 5.14 24.07 -11.07
C THR A 488 3.74 23.75 -11.61
N SER A 489 3.41 24.24 -12.81
CA SER A 489 2.07 24.03 -13.37
C SER A 489 1.84 22.54 -13.63
N GLY A 490 0.92 21.92 -12.88
CA GLY A 490 0.55 20.51 -13.04
C GLY A 490 1.31 19.50 -12.16
N SER A 491 2.10 19.96 -11.18
CA SER A 491 2.67 19.10 -10.13
C SER A 491 1.65 18.75 -9.05
N ASP A 492 1.80 17.56 -8.45
CA ASP A 492 1.20 17.23 -7.15
C ASP A 492 2.37 16.89 -6.22
N GLU A 493 2.71 17.81 -5.32
CA GLU A 493 3.92 17.73 -4.51
C GLU A 493 3.94 16.54 -3.54
N ILE A 494 2.77 15.97 -3.22
CA ILE A 494 2.65 14.77 -2.39
C ILE A 494 2.94 13.53 -3.24
N HIS A 495 2.40 13.46 -4.45
CA HIS A 495 2.67 12.32 -5.35
C HIS A 495 4.08 12.36 -5.95
N ASP A 496 4.57 13.56 -6.28
CA ASP A 496 5.92 13.81 -6.78
C ASP A 496 6.98 13.68 -5.66
N GLN A 497 6.55 13.56 -4.40
CA GLN A 497 7.40 13.41 -3.20
C GLN A 497 8.42 14.54 -3.03
N THR A 498 8.02 15.78 -3.33
CA THR A 498 8.90 16.96 -3.31
C THR A 498 8.68 17.87 -2.10
N ALA A 499 7.54 17.76 -1.42
CA ALA A 499 7.24 18.58 -0.24
C ALA A 499 7.76 17.96 1.07
N TYR A 500 8.20 18.81 1.98
CA TYR A 500 8.42 18.49 3.39
C TYR A 500 7.83 19.63 4.24
N LEU A 501 6.99 19.30 5.22
CA LEU A 501 6.34 20.28 6.09
C LEU A 501 7.22 20.53 7.33
N GLU A 502 7.71 21.76 7.50
CA GLU A 502 8.48 22.13 8.68
C GLU A 502 7.57 22.52 9.87
N LYS A 503 8.16 22.84 11.02
CA LYS A 503 7.44 23.24 12.24
C LYS A 503 6.38 24.32 11.98
N GLU A 504 6.78 25.38 11.26
CA GLU A 504 5.88 26.49 10.92
C GLU A 504 4.71 26.01 10.04
N ASP A 505 4.96 25.08 9.11
CA ASP A 505 3.89 24.51 8.29
C ASP A 505 2.89 23.69 9.11
N LEU A 506 3.39 22.90 10.05
CA LEU A 506 2.56 22.08 10.95
C LEU A 506 1.70 22.96 11.87
N GLU A 507 2.27 24.04 12.41
CA GLU A 507 1.55 25.02 13.22
C GLU A 507 0.50 25.76 12.40
N ASN A 508 0.84 26.19 11.19
CA ASN A 508 -0.08 26.87 10.28
C ASN A 508 -1.24 25.96 9.84
N LEU A 509 -0.99 24.69 9.51
CA LEU A 509 -2.04 23.71 9.18
C LEU A 509 -3.02 23.51 10.34
N LYS A 510 -2.50 23.44 11.56
CA LYS A 510 -3.31 23.33 12.79
C LYS A 510 -4.17 24.57 13.00
N CYS A 511 -3.60 25.77 12.86
CA CYS A 511 -4.33 27.02 13.00
C CYS A 511 -5.37 27.25 11.90
N TRP A 512 -5.04 26.90 10.65
CA TRP A 512 -5.86 27.17 9.48
C TRP A 512 -7.09 26.28 9.42
N ASN A 513 -6.90 24.95 9.49
CA ASN A 513 -7.97 23.98 9.26
C ASN A 513 -8.06 22.88 10.34
N GLN A 514 -7.40 23.04 11.49
CA GLN A 514 -7.35 22.05 12.57
C GLN A 514 -6.79 20.69 12.10
N VAL A 515 -5.91 20.69 11.10
CA VAL A 515 -5.16 19.51 10.67
C VAL A 515 -3.95 19.38 11.56
N GLU A 516 -3.85 18.28 12.29
CA GLU A 516 -2.77 18.03 13.23
C GLU A 516 -2.06 16.71 12.90
N ALA A 517 -0.74 16.77 12.74
CA ALA A 517 0.08 15.58 12.58
C ALA A 517 0.09 14.71 13.85
N TYR A 518 0.48 13.45 13.70
CA TYR A 518 0.99 12.60 14.76
C TYR A 518 2.52 12.73 14.75
N PRO A 519 3.12 13.56 15.63
CA PRO A 519 4.56 13.60 15.78
C PRO A 519 5.03 12.35 16.54
N ILE A 520 5.77 11.48 15.84
CA ILE A 520 6.25 10.19 16.40
C ILE A 520 7.77 10.17 16.37
N LEU A 521 8.37 10.08 17.57
CA LEU A 521 9.78 9.78 17.74
C LEU A 521 9.93 8.25 17.69
N GLN A 522 10.37 7.73 16.54
CA GLN A 522 10.56 6.29 16.34
C GLN A 522 11.89 5.87 16.95
N PHE A 523 11.83 5.03 17.98
CA PHE A 523 13.01 4.45 18.63
C PHE A 523 13.39 3.11 18.00
N LEU A 524 14.61 2.64 18.28
CA LEU A 524 15.05 1.31 17.84
C LEU A 524 14.02 0.23 18.23
N GLY A 525 13.59 -0.52 17.22
CA GLY A 525 12.61 -1.58 17.33
C GLY A 525 11.15 -1.14 17.33
N ASP A 526 10.86 0.15 17.26
CA ASP A 526 9.49 0.60 17.07
C ASP A 526 9.01 0.27 15.66
N ALA A 527 7.81 -0.30 15.57
CA ALA A 527 7.07 -0.54 14.35
C ALA A 527 5.92 0.47 14.22
N VAL A 528 6.00 1.34 13.22
CA VAL A 528 4.97 2.34 12.89
C VAL A 528 4.03 1.74 11.86
N PHE A 529 2.75 1.64 12.17
CA PHE A 529 1.70 1.19 11.25
C PHE A 529 1.05 2.40 10.56
N ILE A 530 1.05 2.39 9.24
CA ILE A 530 0.57 3.46 8.37
C ILE A 530 -0.66 2.96 7.60
N PRO A 531 -1.86 3.52 7.86
CA PRO A 531 -3.04 3.17 7.10
C PRO A 531 -2.92 3.63 5.63
N SER A 532 -3.49 2.86 4.71
CA SER A 532 -3.60 3.27 3.30
C SER A 532 -4.17 4.69 3.16
N GLY A 533 -3.54 5.47 2.28
CA GLY A 533 -3.95 6.84 2.00
C GLY A 533 -3.47 7.89 3.02
N ALA A 534 -2.76 7.50 4.10
CA ALA A 534 -2.30 8.44 5.12
C ALA A 534 -1.02 9.18 4.68
N PRO A 535 -1.04 10.53 4.56
CA PRO A 535 0.16 11.29 4.28
C PRO A 535 1.18 11.15 5.40
N HIS A 536 2.44 10.98 5.07
CA HIS A 536 3.49 10.96 6.07
C HIS A 536 4.85 11.37 5.51
N GLN A 537 5.72 11.85 6.40
CA GLN A 537 7.09 12.25 6.12
C GLN A 537 8.01 11.83 7.26
N VAL A 538 9.30 11.63 6.96
CA VAL A 538 10.31 11.12 7.89
C VAL A 538 11.59 11.94 7.80
N ARG A 539 12.16 12.24 8.97
CA ARG A 539 13.50 12.82 9.13
C ARG A 539 14.34 11.92 10.03
N ASN A 540 15.48 11.46 9.53
CA ASN A 540 16.42 10.69 10.35
C ASN A 540 17.18 11.62 11.29
N LEU A 541 17.06 11.35 12.59
CA LEU A 541 17.81 12.01 13.65
C LEU A 541 19.22 11.42 13.75
N HIS A 542 19.31 10.10 13.62
CA HIS A 542 20.53 9.31 13.52
C HIS A 542 20.53 8.48 12.24
N SER A 543 21.66 7.87 11.87
CA SER A 543 21.68 6.93 10.74
C SER A 543 20.79 5.73 11.05
N CYS A 544 19.90 5.37 10.13
CA CYS A 544 18.87 4.36 10.37
C CYS A 544 18.83 3.30 9.28
N ILE A 545 18.55 2.06 9.69
CA ILE A 545 18.07 0.99 8.80
C ILE A 545 16.63 0.71 9.19
N LYS A 546 15.71 0.93 8.26
CA LYS A 546 14.29 0.61 8.41
C LYS A 546 13.90 -0.43 7.39
N ILE A 547 12.96 -1.30 7.75
CA ILE A 547 12.34 -2.28 6.85
C ILE A 547 10.83 -2.07 6.89
N ALA A 548 10.21 -1.95 5.72
CA ALA A 548 8.76 -1.85 5.62
C ALA A 548 8.19 -3.07 4.91
N GLU A 549 7.03 -3.53 5.38
CA GLU A 549 6.18 -4.52 4.72
C GLU A 549 4.82 -3.89 4.43
N ASP A 550 4.40 -3.93 3.17
CA ASP A 550 3.07 -3.50 2.80
C ASP A 550 2.09 -4.68 2.86
N PHE A 551 0.85 -4.38 3.21
CA PHE A 551 -0.22 -5.35 3.28
C PHE A 551 -1.55 -4.71 2.87
N VAL A 552 -2.58 -5.54 2.70
CA VAL A 552 -3.93 -5.03 2.43
C VAL A 552 -4.85 -5.58 3.49
N SER A 553 -5.38 -4.70 4.33
CA SER A 553 -6.39 -5.04 5.33
C SER A 553 -7.82 -4.93 4.77
N PRO A 554 -8.77 -5.74 5.27
CA PRO A 554 -10.20 -5.59 4.98
C PRO A 554 -10.72 -4.17 5.28
N GLU A 555 -10.22 -3.57 6.36
CA GLU A 555 -10.68 -2.31 6.94
C GLU A 555 -10.39 -1.08 6.07
N ASN A 556 -9.31 -1.13 5.27
CA ASN A 556 -8.81 0.02 4.50
C ASN A 556 -8.91 -0.18 2.98
N LEU A 557 -9.54 -1.26 2.51
CA LEU A 557 -9.65 -1.56 1.08
C LEU A 557 -10.42 -0.47 0.29
N ASP A 558 -11.36 0.23 0.92
CA ASP A 558 -12.03 1.41 0.35
C ASP A 558 -11.02 2.52 0.02
N ARG A 559 -10.05 2.76 0.91
CA ARG A 559 -8.99 3.74 0.73
C ARG A 559 -8.00 3.31 -0.32
N CYS A 560 -7.63 2.03 -0.37
CA CYS A 560 -6.80 1.52 -1.46
C CYS A 560 -7.43 1.86 -2.82
N LEU A 561 -8.74 1.64 -2.99
CA LEU A 561 -9.46 2.00 -4.22
C LEU A 561 -9.46 3.51 -4.50
N ILE A 562 -9.69 4.34 -3.48
CA ILE A 562 -9.65 5.80 -3.60
C ILE A 562 -8.27 6.28 -4.02
N THR A 563 -7.23 5.86 -3.30
CA THR A 563 -5.83 6.27 -3.54
C THR A 563 -5.35 5.80 -4.91
N THR A 564 -5.65 4.55 -5.31
CA THR A 564 -5.37 4.05 -6.68
C THR A 564 -6.01 4.95 -7.74
N ASN A 565 -7.26 5.38 -7.54
CA ASN A 565 -7.95 6.25 -8.48
C ASN A 565 -7.37 7.68 -8.50
N GLU A 566 -6.83 8.18 -7.38
CA GLU A 566 -6.08 9.44 -7.35
C GLU A 566 -4.80 9.35 -8.18
N PHE A 567 -4.00 8.30 -8.00
CA PHE A 567 -2.77 8.07 -8.76
C PHE A 567 -3.02 7.96 -10.28
N ARG A 568 -4.14 7.34 -10.67
CA ARG A 568 -4.55 7.25 -12.07
C ARG A 568 -4.84 8.61 -12.72
N SER A 569 -5.22 9.62 -11.92
CA SER A 569 -5.46 10.98 -12.42
C SER A 569 -4.18 11.78 -12.68
N LEU A 570 -3.01 11.26 -12.26
CA LEU A 570 -1.71 11.85 -12.54
C LEU A 570 -1.30 11.65 -14.01
N SER A 571 -0.27 12.38 -14.43
CA SER A 571 0.27 12.25 -15.79
C SER A 571 0.67 10.80 -16.12
N LYS A 572 0.52 10.37 -17.37
CA LYS A 572 0.89 9.01 -17.81
C LYS A 572 2.38 8.70 -17.65
N THR A 573 3.21 9.73 -17.55
CA THR A 573 4.66 9.63 -17.33
C THR A 573 5.03 9.54 -15.85
N HIS A 574 4.06 9.72 -14.95
CA HIS A 574 4.29 9.56 -13.52
C HIS A 574 4.48 8.08 -13.19
N THR A 575 5.50 7.75 -12.40
CA THR A 575 5.90 6.36 -12.09
C THR A 575 4.77 5.55 -11.43
N ASN A 576 3.90 6.22 -10.69
CA ASN A 576 2.79 5.59 -9.97
C ASN A 576 1.44 5.65 -10.72
N HIS A 577 1.41 6.00 -12.02
CA HIS A 577 0.16 6.15 -12.77
C HIS A 577 -0.68 4.86 -12.89
N ALA A 578 -0.03 3.68 -12.83
CA ALA A 578 -0.69 2.39 -13.00
C ALA A 578 -1.24 1.83 -11.67
N ASP A 579 -2.42 1.21 -11.70
CA ASP A 579 -2.91 0.38 -10.57
C ASP A 579 -2.12 -0.94 -10.51
N ILE A 580 -1.05 -0.91 -9.71
CA ILE A 580 -0.22 -2.09 -9.43
C ILE A 580 -0.88 -3.00 -8.40
N LEU A 581 -1.76 -2.48 -7.53
CA LEU A 581 -2.30 -3.19 -6.37
C LEU A 581 -3.39 -4.21 -6.74
N GLN A 582 -4.21 -3.92 -7.74
CA GLN A 582 -5.35 -4.75 -8.14
C GLN A 582 -6.48 -4.83 -7.08
N ALA A 583 -6.79 -3.71 -6.42
CA ALA A 583 -7.69 -3.68 -5.27
C ALA A 583 -9.09 -4.29 -5.52
N LYS A 584 -9.65 -4.17 -6.74
CA LYS A 584 -10.93 -4.81 -7.11
C LYS A 584 -10.82 -6.35 -7.19
N ASN A 585 -9.70 -6.88 -7.70
CA ASN A 585 -9.45 -8.33 -7.72
C ASN A 585 -9.32 -8.86 -6.29
N ILE A 586 -8.56 -8.15 -5.44
CA ILE A 586 -8.42 -8.49 -4.02
C ILE A 586 -9.80 -8.52 -3.34
N LEU A 587 -10.64 -7.51 -3.56
CA LEU A 587 -12.01 -7.45 -3.05
C LEU A 587 -12.85 -8.67 -3.43
N TYR A 588 -12.83 -9.03 -4.72
CA TYR A 588 -13.59 -10.17 -5.24
C TYR A 588 -13.14 -11.49 -4.60
N TYR A 589 -11.84 -11.79 -4.63
CA TYR A 589 -11.32 -13.06 -4.13
C TYR A 589 -11.40 -13.17 -2.60
N ALA A 590 -11.17 -12.09 -1.86
CA ALA A 590 -11.34 -12.09 -0.41
C ALA A 590 -12.80 -12.30 0.01
N THR A 591 -13.74 -11.65 -0.68
CA THR A 591 -15.18 -11.87 -0.45
C THR A 591 -15.57 -13.30 -0.74
N ARG A 592 -15.03 -13.85 -1.83
CA ARG A 592 -15.31 -15.20 -2.28
C ARG A 592 -14.77 -16.26 -1.32
N ASP A 593 -13.51 -16.15 -0.90
CA ASP A 593 -12.88 -17.07 0.05
C ASP A 593 -13.66 -17.07 1.39
N ALA A 594 -14.02 -15.89 1.89
CA ALA A 594 -14.79 -15.77 3.11
C ALA A 594 -16.21 -16.39 3.01
N LEU A 595 -16.93 -16.18 1.90
CA LEU A 595 -18.23 -16.81 1.67
C LEU A 595 -18.13 -18.33 1.50
N ASN A 596 -17.06 -18.81 0.86
CA ASN A 596 -16.80 -20.24 0.69
C ASN A 596 -16.59 -20.92 2.04
N SER A 597 -15.76 -20.35 2.91
CA SER A 597 -15.53 -20.86 4.28
C SER A 597 -16.79 -20.88 5.14
N LEU A 598 -17.79 -20.02 4.86
CA LEU A 598 -19.09 -20.03 5.53
C LEU A 598 -20.10 -21.02 4.93
N GLY A 599 -19.68 -21.86 3.96
CA GLY A 599 -20.54 -22.81 3.25
C GLY A 599 -21.64 -22.14 2.43
N LYS A 600 -21.42 -20.90 1.97
CA LYS A 600 -22.44 -20.14 1.22
C LYS A 600 -22.34 -20.34 -0.28
N LEU A 601 -21.17 -20.70 -0.80
CA LEU A 601 -20.97 -20.97 -2.22
C LEU A 601 -21.08 -22.49 -2.46
N PRO A 602 -22.03 -22.96 -3.30
CA PRO A 602 -22.09 -24.37 -3.65
C PRO A 602 -20.86 -24.79 -4.47
N GLU A 603 -20.31 -25.97 -4.21
CA GLU A 603 -19.31 -26.62 -5.07
C GLU A 603 -19.83 -26.81 -6.51
N THR A 604 -21.16 -26.87 -6.69
CA THR A 604 -21.86 -27.09 -7.96
C THR A 604 -21.82 -25.92 -8.95
N LEU A 605 -21.13 -24.82 -8.64
CA LEU A 605 -20.81 -23.78 -9.65
C LEU A 605 -19.86 -24.28 -10.75
N LEU A 606 -19.28 -25.47 -10.60
CA LEU A 606 -18.41 -26.15 -11.55
C LEU A 606 -19.15 -27.02 -12.57
N ASP A 607 -20.46 -27.25 -12.38
CA ASP A 607 -21.24 -28.16 -13.23
C ASP A 607 -21.73 -27.43 -14.50
N SER A 608 -21.10 -27.76 -15.63
CA SER A 608 -21.41 -27.25 -16.97
C SER A 608 -22.88 -27.49 -17.38
N SER A 609 -23.56 -28.44 -16.76
CA SER A 609 -24.98 -28.76 -16.98
C SER A 609 -25.96 -27.67 -16.50
N THR A 610 -25.51 -26.71 -15.68
CA THR A 610 -26.32 -25.54 -15.30
C THR A 610 -26.22 -24.38 -16.29
N TYR A 611 -25.24 -24.39 -17.21
CA TYR A 611 -25.15 -23.37 -18.27
C TYR A 611 -26.16 -23.61 -19.40
N ASP A 612 -26.56 -24.86 -19.67
CA ASP A 612 -27.50 -25.19 -20.75
C ASP A 612 -28.97 -24.92 -20.42
N ASN A 613 -29.32 -24.71 -19.14
CA ASN A 613 -30.71 -24.54 -18.68
C ASN A 613 -31.07 -23.09 -18.30
N LEU A 614 -30.29 -22.09 -18.71
CA LEU A 614 -30.45 -20.69 -18.28
C LEU A 614 -30.60 -19.67 -19.43
N ASN A 615 -31.19 -20.06 -20.57
CA ASN A 615 -31.77 -19.12 -21.53
C ASN A 615 -33.27 -18.97 -21.33
#